data_AF-A0A1I0X7Y0-F1
#
_entry.id   AF-A0A1I0X7Y0-F1
#
_cell.length_a   1.000
_cell.length_b   1.000
_cell.length_c   1.000
_cell.angle_alpha   90.00
_cell.angle_beta   90.00
_cell.angle_gamma   90.00
#
_symmetry.space_group_name_H-M   'P 1'
#
loop_
_entity.id
_entity.type
_entity.pdbx_description
1 polymer ?
#
loop_
_entity_poly.entity_id
_entity_poly.type
_entity_poly.pdbx_seq_one_letter_code
_entity_poly.pdbx_strand_id
1 'polypeptide(L)' 'MARKQKRVVAKAKEVNNHKYAFRCFLLRLGLIGDEYKTSRKILLQNLSGNAAFKCGHRKGGTEHD' A
#
# COMPACT_ATOMS: atom_id res chain seq x y z
N MET A 1 1.58 16.67 -0.03
CA MET A 1 2.66 15.81 0.48
C MET A 1 3.48 15.09 -0.62
N ALA A 2 3.20 15.27 -1.92
CA ALA A 2 4.10 14.80 -3.00
C ALA A 2 5.11 15.88 -3.46
N ARG A 3 4.64 17.10 -3.76
CA ARG A 3 5.49 18.23 -4.22
C ARG A 3 6.62 18.65 -3.26
N LYS A 4 6.53 18.29 -1.98
CA LYS A 4 7.54 18.61 -0.95
C LYS A 4 8.59 17.50 -0.77
N GLN A 5 8.49 16.36 -1.47
CA GLN A 5 9.47 15.28 -1.35
C GLN A 5 10.76 15.67 -2.06
N LYS A 6 11.85 15.82 -1.29
CA LYS A 6 13.18 16.22 -1.78
C LYS A 6 14.00 15.06 -2.37
N ARG A 7 13.58 13.81 -2.14
CA ARG A 7 14.29 12.60 -2.54
C ARG A 7 13.34 11.58 -3.17
N VAL A 8 13.71 11.07 -4.34
CA VAL A 8 13.08 9.95 -5.03
C VAL A 8 14.13 8.85 -5.16
N VAL A 9 13.78 7.62 -4.79
CA VAL A 9 14.66 6.45 -4.93
C VAL A 9 14.20 5.67 -6.14
N ALA A 10 15.05 5.60 -7.17
CA ALA A 10 14.76 4.87 -8.41
C ALA A 10 14.92 3.34 -8.28
N LYS A 11 15.53 2.86 -7.18
CA LYS A 11 15.72 1.44 -6.95
C LYS A 11 14.36 0.76 -6.79
N ALA A 12 14.05 -0.14 -7.72
CA ALA A 12 12.89 -1.02 -7.61
C ALA A 12 13.02 -1.84 -6.33
N LYS A 13 11.98 -1.81 -5.51
CA LYS A 13 11.89 -2.59 -4.28
C LYS A 13 10.89 -3.70 -4.53
N GLU A 14 11.25 -4.93 -4.23
CA GLU A 14 10.29 -6.03 -4.27
C GLU A 14 9.21 -5.77 -3.22
N VAL A 15 7.97 -5.79 -3.67
CA VAL A 15 6.79 -5.52 -2.85
C VAL A 15 5.92 -6.77 -2.91
N ASN A 16 5.92 -7.55 -1.83
CA ASN A 16 5.10 -8.75 -1.73
C ASN A 16 3.59 -8.47 -1.64
N ASN A 17 3.22 -7.25 -1.24
CA ASN A 17 1.82 -6.81 -1.18
C ASN A 17 1.62 -5.53 -2.00
N HIS A 18 1.38 -5.74 -3.30
CA HIS A 18 1.21 -4.66 -4.28
C HIS A 18 0.01 -3.77 -3.94
N LYS A 19 -1.09 -4.34 -3.41
CA LYS A 19 -2.28 -3.59 -3.01
C LYS A 19 -2.00 -2.60 -1.87
N TYR A 20 -1.27 -3.00 -0.83
CA TYR A 20 -0.87 -2.10 0.25
C TYR A 20 0.06 -0.98 -0.23
N ALA A 21 1.08 -1.33 -1.01
CA ALA A 21 2.06 -0.35 -1.48
C ALA A 21 1.43 0.70 -2.37
N PHE A 22 0.55 0.29 -3.29
CA PHE A 22 -0.15 1.22 -4.17
C PHE A 22 -1.14 2.09 -3.40
N ARG A 23 -1.82 1.56 -2.38
CA ARG A 23 -2.63 2.38 -1.47
C ARG A 23 -1.80 3.50 -0.84
N CYS A 24 -0.66 3.19 -0.25
CA CYS A 24 0.23 4.19 0.33
C CYS A 24 0.71 5.22 -0.69
N PHE A 25 0.95 4.80 -1.93
CA PHE A 25 1.30 5.72 -3.02
C PHE A 25 0.17 6.73 -3.29
N LEU A 26 -1.07 6.27 -3.45
CA LEU A 26 -2.23 7.15 -3.66
C LEU A 26 -2.45 8.13 -2.49
N LEU A 27 -2.23 7.69 -1.26
CA LEU A 27 -2.32 8.57 -0.09
C LEU A 27 -1.22 9.65 -0.08
N ARG A 28 0.01 9.33 -0.50
CA ARG A 28 1.10 10.32 -0.61
C ARG A 28 0.83 11.38 -1.67
N LEU A 29 0.14 11.02 -2.75
CA LEU A 29 -0.33 11.96 -3.77
C LEU A 29 -1.43 12.91 -3.25
N GLY A 30 -2.15 12.52 -2.19
CA GLY A 30 -3.21 13.32 -1.60
C GLY A 30 -4.63 12.85 -1.94
N LEU A 31 -4.79 11.65 -2.51
CA LEU A 31 -6.10 11.04 -2.74
C LEU A 31 -6.69 10.54 -1.41
N ILE A 32 -7.03 11.49 -0.52
CA ILE A 32 -7.53 11.28 0.84
C ILE A 32 -8.92 11.90 0.93
N GLY A 33 -9.86 11.22 1.60
CA GLY A 33 -11.27 11.65 1.68
C GLY A 33 -12.22 10.71 0.95
N ASP A 34 -13.53 10.98 1.09
CA ASP A 34 -14.59 10.13 0.54
C ASP A 34 -14.73 10.30 -0.98
N GLU A 35 -14.47 11.51 -1.50
CA GLU A 35 -14.47 11.80 -2.95
C GLU A 35 -13.52 10.92 -3.77
N TYR A 36 -12.38 10.50 -3.17
CA TYR A 36 -11.41 9.62 -3.80
C TYR A 36 -11.60 8.13 -3.45
N LYS A 37 -12.64 7.78 -2.68
CA LYS A 37 -12.88 6.40 -2.21
C LYS A 37 -13.14 5.44 -3.37
N THR A 38 -13.95 5.87 -4.33
CA THR A 38 -14.24 5.11 -5.56
C THR A 38 -12.98 4.93 -6.39
N SER A 39 -12.22 6.00 -6.62
CA SER A 39 -10.96 5.95 -7.36
C SER A 39 -9.95 5.01 -6.71
N ARG A 40 -9.77 5.09 -5.38
CA ARG A 40 -8.89 4.17 -4.64
C ARG A 40 -9.36 2.72 -4.77
N LYS A 41 -10.67 2.45 -4.75
CA LYS A 41 -11.21 1.09 -4.90
C LYS A 41 -10.90 0.52 -6.29
N ILE A 42 -11.19 1.28 -7.34
CA ILE A 42 -10.97 0.87 -8.74
C ILE A 42 -9.47 0.62 -8.99
N LEU A 43 -8.62 1.56 -8.56
CA LEU A 43 -7.17 1.48 -8.76
C LEU A 43 -6.50 0.33 -7.99
N LEU A 44 -7.12 -0.13 -6.91
CA LEU A 44 -6.61 -1.24 -6.10
C LEU A 44 -7.20 -2.60 -6.49
N GLN A 45 -8.28 -2.67 -7.27
CA GLN A 45 -9.08 -3.89 -7.43
C GLN A 45 -8.29 -5.07 -8.01
N ASN A 46 -7.42 -4.81 -8.98
CA ASN A 46 -6.64 -5.82 -9.71
C ASN A 46 -5.29 -6.15 -9.05
N LEU A 47 -5.01 -5.59 -7.87
CA LEU A 47 -3.74 -5.81 -7.18
C LEU A 47 -3.86 -6.92 -6.13
N SER A 48 -2.87 -7.80 -6.12
CA SER A 48 -2.73 -8.89 -5.16
C SER A 48 -2.36 -8.38 -3.76
N GLY A 49 -2.83 -9.10 -2.74
CA GLY A 49 -2.56 -8.84 -1.33
C GLY A 49 -3.68 -8.07 -0.62
N ASN A 50 -3.34 -7.48 0.52
CA ASN A 50 -4.28 -6.84 1.44
C ASN A 50 -4.03 -5.32 1.50
N ALA A 51 -5.08 -4.49 1.42
CA ALA A 51 -4.92 -3.03 1.45
C ALA A 51 -4.63 -2.46 2.86
N ALA A 52 -4.92 -3.19 3.92
CA ALA A 52 -4.80 -2.73 5.31
C ALA A 52 -3.41 -3.00 5.90
N PHE A 53 -2.77 -4.13 5.55
CA PHE A 53 -1.52 -4.57 6.17
C PHE A 53 -0.39 -4.73 5.16
N LYS A 54 0.82 -4.27 5.51
CA LYS A 54 2.01 -4.37 4.64
C LYS A 54 2.50 -5.81 4.48
N CYS A 55 2.52 -6.58 5.57
CA CYS A 55 2.62 -8.04 5.54
C CYS A 55 1.41 -8.60 6.27
N GLY A 56 0.94 -9.80 5.91
CA GLY A 56 -0.09 -10.49 6.68
C GLY A 56 0.34 -10.57 8.14
N HIS A 57 -0.62 -10.46 9.07
CA HIS A 57 -0.35 -10.66 10.49
C HIS A 57 0.57 -11.87 10.65
N ARG A 58 1.75 -11.69 11.27
CA ARG A 58 2.42 -12.84 11.88
C ARG A 58 1.36 -13.42 12.81
N LYS A 59 0.88 -14.63 12.54
CA LYS A 59 0.24 -15.42 13.60
C LYS A 59 1.26 -15.45 14.72
N GLY A 60 1.05 -14.65 15.77
CA GLY A 60 1.72 -14.89 17.04
C GLY A 60 1.10 -16.17 17.58
N GLY A 61 1.84 -17.27 17.47
CA GLY A 61 1.40 -18.58 17.95
C GLY A 61 2.20 -19.72 17.34
N THR A 62 3.37 -19.98 17.94
CA THR A 62 3.98 -21.30 18.19
C THR A 62 3.80 -22.40 17.13
N GLU A 63 4.85 -22.63 16.34
CA GLU A 63 5.29 -23.98 16.01
C GLU A 63 6.26 -24.41 17.12
N HIS A 64 5.85 -25.40 17.92
CA HIS A 64 6.74 -26.19 18.76
C HIS A 64 6.27 -27.63 18.60
N ASP A 65 7.10 -28.42 17.91
CA ASP A 65 7.00 -29.86 17.55
C ASP A 65 5.64 -30.38 17.04
#